data_AF-A0A372R278-F1
#
_entry.id   AF-A0A372R278-F1
#
_cell.length_a   1.000
_cell.length_b   1.000
_cell.length_c   1.000
_cell.angle_alpha   90.00
_cell.angle_beta   90.00
_cell.angle_gamma   90.00
#
_symmetry.space_group_name_H-M   'P 1'
#
loop_
_entity.id
_entity.type
_entity.pdbx_description
1 polymer ?
#
loop_
_entity_poly.entity_id
_entity_poly.type
_entity_poly.pdbx_seq_one_letter_code
_entity_poly.pdbx_strand_id
1 'polypeptide(L)'
;MKRPRTHRLTKYIKVLGKQNSCNNYAACIACVEKLENNELLKNTFTNKKPQVKNHLKNCVHFREKIRNQEELDKIIYLTDNKEEEEMSHKRQRYQNNNNFGENNHEKF
;
A
#
# COMPACT_ATOMS: atom_id res chain seq x y z
N MET A 1 19.59 22.19 -0.63
CA MET A 1 18.97 21.09 0.12
C MET A 1 17.82 20.52 -0.70
N LYS A 2 17.90 19.26 -1.17
CA LYS A 2 16.79 18.63 -1.90
C LYS A 2 15.65 18.39 -0.90
N ARG A 3 14.48 19.02 -1.11
CA ARG A 3 13.29 18.73 -0.31
C ARG A 3 13.00 17.23 -0.40
N PRO A 4 12.76 16.51 0.71
CA PRO A 4 12.35 15.13 0.63
C PRO A 4 11.07 15.07 -0.21
N ARG A 5 11.08 14.27 -1.29
CA ARG A 5 9.86 14.01 -2.07
C ARG A 5 8.89 13.27 -1.14
N THR A 6 7.97 14.01 -0.54
CA THR A 6 6.87 13.43 0.22
C THR A 6 6.01 12.64 -0.75
N HIS A 7 5.79 11.37 -0.44
CA HIS A 7 4.98 10.48 -1.26
C HIS A 7 3.57 11.04 -1.46
N ARG A 8 2.95 10.83 -2.62
CA ARG A 8 1.61 11.37 -2.91
C ARG A 8 0.57 10.99 -1.85
N LEU A 9 0.64 9.75 -1.35
CA LEU A 9 -0.30 9.24 -0.34
C LEU A 9 -0.21 9.95 1.02
N THR A 10 0.90 10.63 1.32
CA THR A 10 1.07 11.38 2.58
C THR A 10 0.02 12.48 2.73
N LYS A 11 -0.57 12.98 1.63
CA LYS A 11 -1.65 13.98 1.65
C LYS A 11 -2.99 13.45 2.19
N TYR A 12 -3.19 12.13 2.16
CA TYR A 12 -4.47 11.50 2.52
C TYR A 12 -4.45 10.81 3.89
N ILE A 13 -3.31 10.86 4.59
CA ILE A 13 -3.13 10.26 5.91
C ILE A 13 -2.57 11.28 6.90
N LYS A 14 -2.95 11.13 8.16
CA LYS A 14 -2.41 11.88 9.29
C LYS A 14 -1.62 10.93 10.18
N VAL A 15 -0.34 11.24 10.40
CA VAL A 15 0.47 10.49 11.37
C VAL A 15 0.01 10.91 12.76
N LEU A 16 -0.37 9.93 13.57
CA LEU A 16 -0.90 10.18 14.92
C LEU A 16 0.16 9.95 16.00
N GLY A 17 1.18 9.14 15.73
CA GLY A 17 2.28 8.93 16.66
C GLY A 17 3.15 7.74 16.32
N LYS A 18 3.98 7.33 17.28
CA LYS A 18 4.93 6.24 17.14
C LYS A 18 4.31 4.93 17.64
N GLN A 19 4.29 3.91 16.78
CA GLN A 19 3.75 2.58 17.13
C GLN A 19 4.83 1.73 17.80
N ASN A 20 6.06 1.78 17.29
CA ASN A 20 7.23 1.13 17.86
C ASN A 20 8.51 1.88 17.44
N SER A 21 9.68 1.39 17.83
CA SER A 21 10.98 2.02 17.55
C SER A 21 11.18 2.43 16.07
N CYS A 22 10.65 1.64 15.14
CA CYS A 22 10.85 1.80 13.70
C CYS A 22 9.61 2.26 12.92
N ASN A 23 8.41 2.22 13.51
CA ASN A 23 7.15 2.45 12.79
C ASN A 23 6.26 3.46 13.50
N ASN A 24 5.56 4.25 12.69
CA ASN A 24 4.54 5.19 13.13
C ASN A 24 3.15 4.69 12.75
N TYR A 25 2.15 4.98 13.58
CA TYR A 25 0.75 4.76 13.24
C TYR A 25 0.15 6.02 12.62
N ALA A 26 -0.71 5.82 11.65
CA ALA A 26 -1.41 6.85 10.91
C ALA A 26 -2.89 6.51 10.79
N ALA A 27 -3.70 7.52 10.51
CA ALA A 27 -5.11 7.40 10.20
C ALA A 27 -5.41 8.07 8.86
N CYS A 28 -6.44 7.60 8.16
CA CYS A 28 -6.96 8.30 6.99
C CYS A 28 -7.57 9.64 7.41
N ILE A 29 -7.36 10.69 6.60
CA ILE A 29 -7.92 12.01 6.90
C ILE A 29 -9.45 12.00 7.00
N ALA A 30 -10.13 11.23 6.13
CA ALA A 30 -11.57 11.10 6.15
C ALA A 30 -12.08 10.36 7.41
N CYS A 31 -11.31 9.38 7.90
CA CYS A 31 -11.61 8.74 9.18
C CYS A 31 -11.44 9.72 10.34
N VAL A 32 -10.39 10.55 10.33
CA VAL A 32 -10.16 11.56 11.38
C VAL A 32 -11.30 12.58 11.45
N GLU A 33 -11.93 12.91 10.32
CA GLU A 33 -13.05 13.86 10.28
C GLU A 33 -14.39 13.24 10.67
N LYS A 34 -14.60 11.95 10.39
CA LYS A 34 -15.90 11.28 10.61
C LYS A 34 -15.98 10.44 11.88
N LEU A 35 -14.86 9.92 12.37
CA LEU A 35 -14.84 9.00 13.51
C LEU A 35 -14.40 9.70 14.79
N GLU A 36 -15.06 9.36 15.90
CA GLU A 36 -14.60 9.71 17.23
C GLU A 36 -13.33 8.94 17.63
N ASN A 37 -12.58 9.46 18.60
CA ASN A 37 -11.25 8.96 18.97
C ASN A 37 -11.20 7.43 19.21
N ASN A 38 -12.21 6.84 19.85
CA ASN A 38 -12.24 5.41 20.13
C ASN A 38 -12.34 4.56 18.85
N GLU A 39 -13.21 4.95 17.93
CA GLU A 39 -13.38 4.27 16.64
C GLU A 39 -12.22 4.59 15.68
N LEU A 40 -11.67 5.81 15.76
CA LEU A 40 -10.50 6.22 15.01
C LEU A 40 -9.29 5.34 15.35
N LEU A 41 -9.06 5.06 16.63
CA LEU A 41 -7.96 4.20 17.09
C LEU A 41 -8.04 2.79 16.48
N LYS A 42 -9.24 2.20 16.42
CA LYS A 42 -9.48 0.89 15.78
C LYS A 42 -9.20 0.90 14.28
N ASN A 43 -9.32 2.06 13.64
CA ASN A 43 -9.12 2.25 12.20
C ASN A 43 -7.73 2.80 11.85
N THR A 44 -6.81 2.90 12.81
CA THR A 44 -5.41 3.25 12.55
C THR A 44 -4.67 2.12 11.86
N PHE A 45 -3.61 2.47 11.14
CA PHE A 45 -2.75 1.53 10.44
C PHE A 45 -1.29 1.98 10.52
N THR A 46 -0.38 1.03 10.32
CA THR A 46 1.05 1.35 10.23
C THR A 46 1.32 2.21 9.00
N ASN A 47 2.13 3.26 9.12
CA ASN A 47 2.52 4.15 8.03
C ASN A 47 3.49 3.48 7.03
N LYS A 48 3.02 2.42 6.37
CA LYS A 48 3.68 1.71 5.29
C LYS A 48 2.82 1.83 4.03
N LYS A 49 3.45 2.12 2.89
CA LYS A 49 2.76 2.24 1.59
C LYS A 49 1.69 1.16 1.32
N PRO A 50 1.96 -0.16 1.46
CA PRO A 50 0.95 -1.19 1.20
C PRO A 50 -0.26 -1.08 2.14
N GLN A 51 -0.03 -0.76 3.41
CA GLN A 51 -1.10 -0.61 4.41
C GLN A 51 -1.96 0.62 4.12
N VAL A 52 -1.33 1.74 3.75
CA VAL A 52 -2.03 2.96 3.33
C VAL A 52 -2.91 2.69 2.10
N LYS A 53 -2.36 2.07 1.06
CA LYS A 53 -3.12 1.72 -0.16
C LYS A 53 -4.31 0.81 0.18
N ASN A 54 -4.08 -0.23 1.01
CA ASN A 54 -5.12 -1.17 1.39
C ASN A 54 -6.25 -0.49 2.19
N HIS A 55 -5.91 0.39 3.13
CA HIS A 55 -6.92 1.13 3.89
C HIS A 55 -7.71 2.09 2.97
N LEU A 56 -7.04 2.92 2.18
CA LEU A 56 -7.73 3.89 1.30
C LEU A 56 -8.64 3.21 0.27
N LYS A 57 -8.26 2.01 -0.22
CA LYS A 57 -9.08 1.21 -1.15
C LYS A 57 -10.40 0.77 -0.51
N ASN A 58 -10.38 0.38 0.77
CA ASN A 58 -11.53 -0.21 1.47
C ASN A 58 -12.27 0.76 2.40
N CYS A 59 -11.72 1.95 2.65
CA CYS A 59 -12.29 2.92 3.57
C CYS A 59 -13.54 3.59 2.98
N VAL A 60 -14.70 3.33 3.58
CA VAL A 60 -15.98 3.90 3.18
C VAL A 60 -15.95 5.43 3.28
N HIS A 61 -15.46 5.96 4.41
CA HIS A 61 -15.38 7.41 4.63
C HIS A 61 -14.49 8.11 3.61
N PHE A 62 -13.40 7.46 3.18
CA PHE A 62 -12.52 8.00 2.15
C PHE A 62 -13.19 8.03 0.78
N ARG A 63 -13.90 6.95 0.40
CA ARG A 63 -14.69 6.88 -0.83
C ARG A 63 -15.75 7.98 -0.88
N GLU A 64 -16.49 8.17 0.22
CA GLU A 64 -17.49 9.23 0.35
C GLU A 64 -16.88 10.63 0.24
N LYS A 65 -15.64 10.83 0.71
CA LYS A 65 -14.96 12.12 0.65
C LYS A 65 -14.47 12.46 -0.77
N ILE A 66 -13.96 11.48 -1.52
CA ILE A 66 -13.44 11.70 -2.88
C ILE A 66 -14.59 11.82 -3.90
N ARG A 67 -15.78 11.24 -3.64
CA ARG A 67 -17.01 11.26 -4.48
C ARG A 67 -16.85 10.83 -5.95
N ASN A 68 -15.63 10.65 -6.45
CA ASN A 68 -15.31 10.26 -7.81
C ASN A 68 -14.43 9.01 -7.79
N GLN A 69 -14.92 7.94 -8.42
CA GLN A 69 -14.23 6.66 -8.48
C GLN A 69 -12.92 6.75 -9.30
N GLU A 70 -12.89 7.54 -10.38
CA GLU A 70 -11.69 7.72 -11.20
C GLU A 70 -10.57 8.42 -10.42
N GLU A 71 -10.92 9.42 -9.60
CA GLU A 71 -9.95 10.09 -8.73
C GLU A 71 -9.42 9.15 -7.65
N LEU A 72 -10.28 8.29 -7.11
CA LEU A 72 -9.86 7.27 -6.14
C LEU A 72 -8.90 6.26 -6.79
N ASP A 73 -9.21 5.78 -7.99
CA ASP A 73 -8.34 4.88 -8.74
C ASP A 73 -7.00 5.55 -9.06
N LYS A 74 -6.97 6.83 -9.46
CA LYS A 74 -5.72 7.59 -9.61
C LYS A 74 -4.97 7.68 -8.28
N ILE A 75 -5.63 7.91 -7.15
CA ILE A 75 -4.93 7.97 -5.86
C ILE A 75 -4.31 6.61 -5.49
N ILE A 76 -5.01 5.49 -5.74
CA ILE A 76 -4.56 4.14 -5.37
C ILE A 76 -3.53 3.55 -6.36
N TYR A 77 -3.81 3.64 -7.67
CA TYR A 77 -3.11 2.93 -8.73
C TYR A 77 -2.11 3.78 -9.51
N LEU A 78 -2.15 5.11 -9.41
CA LEU A 78 -1.17 5.94 -10.11
C LEU A 78 0.19 5.72 -9.43
N THR A 79 1.09 5.05 -10.11
CA THR A 79 2.40 4.70 -9.56
C THR A 79 3.23 5.98 -9.47
N ASP A 80 3.95 6.17 -8.36
CA ASP A 80 4.82 7.34 -8.18
C ASP A 80 6.08 7.24 -9.06
N ASN A 81 6.31 6.12 -9.76
CA ASN A 81 7.39 5.95 -10.73
C ASN A 81 7.15 4.74 -11.67
N LYS A 82 7.64 4.87 -12.90
CA LYS A 82 7.97 3.88 -13.95
C LYS A 82 8.79 2.65 -13.49
N GLU A 83 9.02 2.45 -12.19
CA GLU A 83 10.02 1.53 -11.63
C GLU A 83 9.43 0.31 -10.88
N GLU A 84 8.11 0.26 -10.64
CA GLU A 84 7.45 -0.92 -10.02
C GLU A 84 7.29 -2.11 -11.00
N GLU A 85 7.43 -1.90 -12.31
CA GLU A 85 7.38 -3.00 -13.30
C GLU A 85 8.61 -3.93 -13.18
N GLU A 86 9.82 -3.40 -12.97
CA GLU A 86 11.04 -4.24 -12.97
C GLU A 86 11.11 -5.23 -11.79
N MET A 87 10.55 -4.89 -10.63
CA MET A 87 10.61 -5.77 -9.46
C MET A 87 9.60 -6.93 -9.52
N SER A 88 8.49 -6.74 -10.23
CA SER A 88 7.50 -7.81 -10.46
C SER A 88 8.02 -8.84 -11.47
N HIS A 89 8.72 -8.40 -12.52
CA HIS A 89 9.36 -9.31 -13.49
C HIS A 89 10.49 -10.17 -12.89
N LYS A 90 11.23 -9.67 -11.87
CA LYS A 90 12.29 -10.44 -11.21
C LYS A 90 11.77 -11.62 -10.38
N ARG A 91 10.61 -11.50 -9.72
CA ARG A 91 10.02 -12.62 -8.95
C ARG A 91 9.51 -13.75 -9.86
N GLN A 92 9.01 -13.40 -11.04
CA GLN A 92 8.46 -14.38 -11.97
C GLN A 92 9.55 -15.24 -12.63
N ARG A 93 10.77 -14.73 -12.82
CA ARG A 93 11.91 -15.53 -13.31
C ARG A 93 12.40 -16.60 -12.32
N TYR A 94 12.31 -16.36 -11.01
CA TYR A 94 12.77 -17.36 -10.03
C TYR A 94 11.84 -18.57 -9.93
N GLN A 95 10.52 -18.38 -10.13
CA GLN A 95 9.57 -19.49 -10.11
C GLN A 95 9.59 -20.35 -11.37
N ASN A 96 10.07 -19.84 -12.51
CA ASN A 96 10.06 -20.58 -13.77
C ASN A 96 11.30 -21.48 -13.97
N ASN A 97 12.36 -21.31 -13.17
CA ASN A 97 13.59 -22.11 -13.29
C ASN A 97 13.61 -23.38 -12.40
N ASN A 98 12.60 -23.62 -11.56
CA ASN A 98 12.56 -24.79 -10.67
C ASN A 98 11.73 -25.97 -11.21
N ASN A 99 11.33 -25.95 -12.50
CA ASN A 99 10.60 -27.06 -13.15
C ASN A 99 11.38 -27.66 -14.33
N PHE A 100 12.68 -27.92 -14.15
CA PHE A 100 13.38 -28.82 -15.06
C PHE A 100 14.42 -29.64 -14.29
N GLY A 101 13.95 -30.72 -13.67
CA GLY A 101 14.80 -31.69 -13.00
C GLY A 101 14.06 -32.99 -12.76
N GLU A 102 14.51 -34.03 -13.46
CA GLU A 102 14.28 -35.46 -13.18
C GLU A 102 12.91 -36.01 -13.67
N ASN A 103 12.83 -37.03 -14.54
CA ASN A 103 13.67 -38.21 -14.68
C ASN A 103 13.66 -38.76 -16.11
N ASN A 104 14.87 -38.98 -16.67
CA ASN A 104 15.11 -40.09 -17.58
C ASN A 104 15.37 -41.33 -16.72
N HIS A 105 14.68 -42.44 -16.95
CA HIS A 105 15.26 -43.76 -16.69
C HIS A 105 14.68 -44.77 -17.69
N GLU A 106 15.59 -45.38 -18.44
CA GLU A 106 15.35 -46.43 -19.42
C GLU A 106 14.84 -47.75 -18.81
N LYS A 107 14.22 -48.53 -19.70
CA LYS A 107 13.97 -49.99 -19.74
C LYS A 107 14.61 -50.86 -18.65
N PHE A 108 13.84 -51.86 -18.20
CA PHE A 108 14.05 -53.28 -18.56
C PHE A 108 12.71 -53.97 -18.79
#